data_AF-A0A164YDQ9-F1
#
_entry.id   AF-A0A164YDQ9-F1
#
_cell.length_a   1.000
_cell.length_b   1.000
_cell.length_c   1.000
_cell.angle_alpha   90.00
_cell.angle_beta   90.00
_cell.angle_gamma   90.00
#
_symmetry.space_group_name_H-M   'P 1'
#
loop_
_entity.id
_entity.type
_entity.pdbx_description
1 polymer ?
#
loop_
_entity_poly.entity_id
_entity_poly.type
_entity_poly.pdbx_seq_one_letter_code
_entity_poly.pdbx_strand_id
1 'polypeptide(L)'
;MSHSEDAVIEEIRKASRKRPKRRFIFNEWPRDPKGAVMKASPRGKETSNGIGIWGETLNDIVFIQRIPDCPYVKTISSRSKIAAFMKEIEEDKYSPDDMDEAEEEGYPMRHVPYPTLWQINKKDQRKRAPFTTPVPKLAETIEMDDLPDTLFVHDDDDRCLTHKHEKPYEPYRPDYGDDTDEGEEAEKGDDDEKEDSGESGQVGEEEQKQTEGRDASSGSANVAGPSQEETLESAAEPVNEVKQSKDKGKAKETVPEPRPETIRVYSRFTFDKPDSRGRIIPDQSEKEFELKVRKYDPSSKKPFTPDENDPAFGKVAHLWLKSGNSMGFGHHSSVYRAELRIPKSVLYQPDDDIPDSDEERFGLHYQDDKGKSKPDDDEKVTVTVACKLSSTQDGHLGREARNYQTFDPSMFEHWNGYNIVSPINDPVPVGAVVPQFYGYYKPVGYGTDDKMYTDTFESPILLVEECGQEVNPADLGLDDKQECYSLLMRLHLLGFIHNSVFSRNILVQPGPIHLSPAHRSVHTPSFRLIDFGRSNYNNGQFDNKFQGNRMQEEGHANTALGIFYGAQEH
;
A
#
# COMPACT_ATOMS: atom_id res chain seq x y z
N MET A 1 -17.38 -27.20 0.68
CA MET A 1 -17.60 -25.96 1.46
C MET A 1 -17.56 -24.70 0.58
N SER A 2 -17.17 -24.75 -0.70
CA SER A 2 -17.20 -23.59 -1.62
C SER A 2 -18.60 -23.05 -1.94
N HIS A 3 -19.65 -23.87 -1.83
CA HIS A 3 -21.02 -23.44 -2.12
C HIS A 3 -21.60 -22.40 -1.14
N SER A 4 -21.00 -22.16 0.03
CA SER A 4 -21.49 -21.10 0.92
C SER A 4 -20.89 -19.73 0.59
N GLU A 5 -19.64 -19.65 0.11
CA GLU A 5 -19.02 -18.37 -0.25
C GLU A 5 -19.67 -17.77 -1.50
N ASP A 6 -19.90 -18.58 -2.53
CA ASP A 6 -20.57 -18.12 -3.77
C ASP A 6 -22.00 -17.64 -3.51
N ALA A 7 -22.74 -18.31 -2.62
CA ALA A 7 -24.10 -17.93 -2.25
C ALA A 7 -24.12 -16.61 -1.47
N VAL A 8 -23.18 -16.43 -0.53
CA VAL A 8 -22.99 -15.17 0.18
C VAL A 8 -22.62 -14.06 -0.80
N ILE A 9 -21.71 -14.32 -1.75
CA ILE A 9 -21.31 -13.36 -2.78
C ILE A 9 -22.49 -12.94 -3.67
N GLU A 10 -23.34 -13.89 -4.06
CA GLU A 10 -24.52 -13.56 -4.86
C GLU A 10 -25.56 -12.75 -4.08
N GLU A 11 -25.68 -13.00 -2.78
CA GLU A 11 -26.50 -12.19 -1.88
C GLU A 11 -25.93 -10.76 -1.70
N ILE A 12 -24.60 -10.61 -1.64
CA ILE A 12 -23.91 -9.32 -1.68
C ILE A 12 -24.29 -8.55 -2.93
N ARG A 13 -24.13 -9.17 -4.11
CA ARG A 13 -24.42 -8.56 -5.41
C ARG A 13 -25.86 -8.06 -5.49
N LYS A 14 -26.81 -8.82 -4.94
CA LYS A 14 -28.23 -8.42 -4.89
C LYS A 14 -28.47 -7.28 -3.91
N ALA A 15 -27.81 -7.30 -2.75
CA ALA A 15 -27.97 -6.30 -1.71
C ALA A 15 -27.25 -4.98 -2.00
N SER A 16 -26.19 -4.95 -2.82
CA SER A 16 -25.41 -3.75 -3.14
C SER A 16 -26.03 -2.91 -4.27
N ARG A 17 -26.61 -3.55 -5.30
CA ARG A 17 -27.21 -2.90 -6.48
C ARG A 17 -28.36 -1.94 -6.19
N LYS A 18 -28.89 -1.92 -4.96
CA LYS A 18 -30.03 -1.08 -4.55
C LYS A 18 -29.76 -0.24 -3.32
N ARG A 19 -28.51 -0.12 -2.85
CA ARG A 19 -28.27 0.68 -1.64
C ARG A 19 -28.40 2.16 -1.97
N PRO A 20 -29.32 2.89 -1.31
CA PRO A 20 -29.31 4.33 -1.39
C PRO A 20 -27.98 4.83 -0.82
N LYS A 21 -27.54 5.99 -1.30
CA LYS A 21 -26.43 6.73 -0.70
C LYS A 21 -26.70 6.90 0.80
N ARG A 22 -25.74 6.52 1.65
CA ARG A 22 -25.90 6.55 3.11
C ARG A 22 -25.05 7.63 3.77
N ARG A 23 -24.04 8.14 3.06
CA ARG A 23 -23.13 9.16 3.56
C ARG A 23 -23.38 10.48 2.84
N PHE A 24 -24.05 11.39 3.52
CA PHE A 24 -24.24 12.77 3.07
C PHE A 24 -24.03 13.70 4.26
N ILE A 25 -23.62 14.93 3.96
CA ILE A 25 -23.50 15.99 4.94
C ILE A 25 -24.89 16.62 5.08
N PHE A 26 -25.42 16.67 6.29
CA PHE A 26 -26.75 17.23 6.56
C PHE A 26 -26.77 18.33 7.62
N ASN A 27 -25.64 18.52 8.33
CA ASN A 27 -25.52 19.56 9.32
C ASN A 27 -24.96 20.84 8.68
N GLU A 28 -25.46 21.98 9.15
CA GLU A 28 -24.97 23.32 8.81
C GLU A 28 -24.62 24.03 10.11
N TRP A 29 -23.42 24.60 10.16
CA TRP A 29 -22.96 25.36 11.32
C TRP A 29 -23.52 26.79 11.28
N PRO A 30 -24.28 27.25 12.31
CA PRO A 30 -24.86 28.58 12.35
C PRO A 30 -23.79 29.68 12.47
N ARG A 31 -23.96 30.77 11.72
CA ARG A 31 -23.07 31.95 11.75
C ARG A 31 -23.83 33.20 12.15
N ASP A 32 -23.15 34.12 12.84
CA ASP A 32 -23.67 35.48 13.00
C ASP A 32 -23.76 36.14 11.61
N PRO A 33 -24.93 36.64 11.17
CA PRO A 33 -25.06 37.35 9.90
C PRO A 33 -24.14 38.56 9.75
N LYS A 34 -23.61 39.10 10.85
CA LYS A 34 -22.63 40.19 10.89
C LYS A 34 -21.20 39.72 11.18
N GLY A 35 -21.01 38.40 11.20
CA GLY A 35 -19.78 37.73 11.52
C GLY A 35 -18.65 37.98 10.53
N ALA A 36 -17.44 37.60 10.92
CA ALA A 36 -16.25 37.80 10.09
C ALA A 36 -16.21 36.83 8.89
N VAL A 37 -15.64 37.29 7.77
CA VAL A 37 -15.42 36.44 6.59
C VAL A 37 -14.36 35.37 6.89
N MET A 38 -14.67 34.11 6.59
CA MET A 38 -13.76 32.98 6.76
C MET A 38 -12.73 32.94 5.61
N LYS A 39 -11.52 33.43 5.89
CA LYS A 39 -10.40 33.44 4.91
C LYS A 39 -9.67 32.10 4.86
N ALA A 40 -9.30 31.58 6.02
CA ALA A 40 -8.68 30.27 6.19
C ALA A 40 -9.25 29.60 7.44
N SER A 41 -9.39 28.27 7.41
CA SER A 41 -9.78 27.51 8.59
C SER A 41 -8.53 27.19 9.41
N PRO A 42 -8.55 27.35 10.74
CA PRO A 42 -7.49 26.87 11.62
C PRO A 42 -7.37 25.35 11.55
N ARG A 43 -6.31 24.81 12.16
CA ARG A 43 -6.18 23.36 12.34
C ARG A 43 -7.22 22.88 13.36
N GLY A 44 -7.84 21.75 13.06
CA GLY A 44 -8.74 21.05 13.96
C GLY A 44 -8.18 19.67 14.26
N LYS A 45 -9.04 18.75 14.70
CA LYS A 45 -8.66 17.35 14.85
C LYS A 45 -8.43 16.76 13.46
N GLU A 46 -7.31 16.07 13.26
CA GLU A 46 -6.93 15.47 11.97
C GLU A 46 -6.18 14.16 12.19
N THR A 47 -6.37 13.20 11.27
CA THR A 47 -5.60 11.96 11.25
C THR A 47 -4.17 12.20 10.76
N SER A 48 -3.24 11.27 11.03
CA SER A 48 -1.83 11.35 10.60
C SER A 48 -1.64 11.42 9.07
N ASN A 49 -2.64 11.01 8.28
CA ASN A 49 -2.58 10.94 6.82
C ASN A 49 -2.58 12.31 6.09
N GLY A 50 -2.47 13.42 6.82
CA GLY A 50 -2.39 14.76 6.24
C GLY A 50 -3.69 15.31 5.64
N ILE A 51 -4.82 14.61 5.77
CA ILE A 51 -6.13 15.09 5.31
C ILE A 51 -6.75 15.96 6.40
N GLY A 52 -6.88 17.25 6.09
CA GLY A 52 -7.28 18.24 7.09
C GLY A 52 -8.76 18.21 7.48
N ILE A 53 -9.65 17.51 6.80
CA ILE A 53 -11.07 17.45 7.20
C ILE A 53 -11.37 16.03 7.65
N TRP A 54 -11.46 15.86 8.97
CA TRP A 54 -11.80 14.62 9.66
C TRP A 54 -12.97 14.87 10.63
N GLY A 55 -13.87 13.90 10.76
CA GLY A 55 -14.89 13.87 11.80
C GLY A 55 -15.12 12.47 12.33
N GLU A 56 -15.33 12.31 13.63
CA GLU A 56 -15.55 10.99 14.26
C GLU A 56 -16.81 10.30 13.69
N THR A 57 -17.85 11.07 13.44
CA THR A 57 -19.11 10.63 12.86
C THR A 57 -19.49 11.51 11.67
N LEU A 58 -20.55 11.14 10.96
CA LEU A 58 -21.08 11.98 9.88
C LEU A 58 -21.64 13.32 10.40
N ASN A 59 -21.99 13.42 11.69
CA ASN A 59 -22.47 14.66 12.29
C ASN A 59 -21.38 15.72 12.43
N ASP A 60 -20.11 15.27 12.47
CA ASP A 60 -18.95 16.11 12.73
C ASP A 60 -18.41 16.77 11.46
N ILE A 61 -19.00 16.46 10.32
CA ILE A 61 -18.75 17.13 9.05
C ILE A 61 -19.94 18.03 8.76
N VAL A 62 -19.69 19.32 8.58
CA VAL A 62 -20.72 20.34 8.46
C VAL A 62 -20.51 21.21 7.23
N PHE A 63 -21.61 21.73 6.69
CA PHE A 63 -21.55 22.90 5.84
C PHE A 63 -21.41 24.17 6.68
N ILE A 64 -20.64 25.14 6.20
CA ILE A 64 -20.54 26.45 6.82
C ILE A 64 -20.53 27.55 5.77
N GLN A 65 -21.20 28.67 6.07
CA GLN A 65 -21.15 29.87 5.24
C GLN A 65 -19.82 30.59 5.46
N ARG A 66 -19.04 30.76 4.38
CA ARG A 66 -17.76 31.48 4.44
C ARG A 66 -17.96 32.98 4.62
N ILE A 67 -19.03 33.50 4.02
CA ILE A 67 -19.45 34.89 4.13
C ILE A 67 -20.88 34.84 4.70
N PRO A 68 -21.12 35.28 5.94
CA PRO A 68 -22.39 35.05 6.63
C PRO A 68 -23.64 35.64 5.95
N ASP A 69 -23.48 36.70 5.16
CA ASP A 69 -24.58 37.33 4.41
C ASP A 69 -24.79 36.73 3.00
N CYS A 70 -23.95 35.77 2.58
CA CYS A 70 -24.01 35.12 1.29
C CYS A 70 -24.31 33.61 1.44
N PRO A 71 -25.61 33.20 1.54
CA PRO A 71 -26.00 31.82 1.85
C PRO A 71 -25.55 30.78 0.83
N TYR A 72 -25.14 31.20 -0.37
CA TYR A 72 -24.67 30.31 -1.43
C TYR A 72 -23.15 30.06 -1.39
N VAL A 73 -22.40 30.81 -0.57
CA VAL A 73 -20.93 30.64 -0.44
C VAL A 73 -20.64 29.72 0.74
N LYS A 74 -20.98 28.44 0.57
CA LYS A 74 -20.77 27.39 1.56
C LYS A 74 -19.48 26.61 1.30
N THR A 75 -18.86 26.13 2.36
CA THR A 75 -17.77 25.17 2.28
C THR A 75 -18.01 24.02 3.26
N ILE A 76 -17.34 22.90 3.04
CA ILE A 76 -17.38 21.73 3.93
C ILE A 76 -16.18 21.84 4.87
N SER A 77 -16.42 21.58 6.16
CA SER A 77 -15.35 21.54 7.16
C SER A 77 -15.73 20.57 8.29
N SER A 78 -14.77 20.23 9.13
CA SER A 78 -15.04 19.50 10.38
C SER A 78 -15.48 20.44 11.49
N ARG A 79 -16.27 19.92 12.43
CA ARG A 79 -16.72 20.65 13.62
C ARG A 79 -15.57 21.17 14.45
N SER A 80 -14.59 20.34 14.78
CA SER A 80 -13.39 20.81 15.50
C SER A 80 -12.67 21.98 14.82
N LYS A 81 -12.58 22.00 13.49
CA LYS A 81 -12.01 23.15 12.75
C LYS A 81 -12.87 24.40 12.87
N ILE A 82 -14.18 24.24 12.77
CA ILE A 82 -15.11 25.36 12.85
C ILE A 82 -15.18 25.92 14.26
N ALA A 83 -15.22 25.07 15.29
CA ALA A 83 -15.18 25.51 16.68
C ALA A 83 -13.92 26.33 16.99
N ALA A 84 -12.76 25.89 16.49
CA ALA A 84 -11.51 26.65 16.61
C ALA A 84 -11.61 28.01 15.90
N PHE A 85 -12.20 28.07 14.70
CA PHE A 85 -12.43 29.32 13.98
C PHE A 85 -13.38 30.27 14.72
N MET A 86 -14.50 29.75 15.26
CA MET A 86 -15.46 30.56 16.02
C MET A 86 -14.83 31.17 17.26
N LYS A 87 -13.99 30.42 17.98
CA LYS A 87 -13.23 30.93 19.13
C LYS A 87 -12.27 32.05 18.71
N GLU A 88 -11.61 31.93 17.55
CA GLU A 88 -10.66 32.94 17.05
C GLU A 88 -11.35 34.28 16.74
N ILE A 89 -12.57 34.24 16.20
CA ILE A 89 -13.32 35.44 15.81
C ILE A 89 -14.35 35.91 16.86
N GLU A 90 -14.35 35.30 18.05
CA GLU A 90 -15.28 35.58 19.16
C GLU A 90 -16.77 35.35 18.80
N GLU A 91 -17.06 34.39 17.91
CA GLU A 91 -18.41 33.93 17.53
C GLU A 91 -18.85 32.65 18.27
N ASP A 92 -18.06 32.15 19.22
CA ASP A 92 -18.32 30.91 19.98
C ASP A 92 -19.67 30.92 20.73
N LYS A 93 -20.17 32.09 21.12
CA LYS A 93 -21.45 32.24 21.82
C LYS A 93 -22.67 32.21 20.90
N TYR A 94 -22.47 32.26 19.58
CA TYR A 94 -23.58 32.31 18.63
C TYR A 94 -24.25 30.94 18.44
N SER A 95 -23.48 29.85 18.51
CA SER A 95 -24.00 28.49 18.48
C SER A 95 -23.41 27.65 19.63
N PRO A 96 -23.86 27.84 20.89
CA PRO A 96 -23.32 27.12 22.03
C PRO A 96 -23.49 25.60 21.90
N ASP A 97 -24.63 25.14 21.35
CA ASP A 97 -24.91 23.71 21.17
C ASP A 97 -23.90 23.06 20.20
N ASP A 98 -23.59 23.69 19.05
CA ASP A 98 -22.58 23.16 18.11
C ASP A 98 -21.16 23.21 18.69
N MET A 99 -20.86 24.21 19.53
CA MET A 99 -19.58 24.30 20.24
C MET A 99 -19.42 23.16 21.23
N ASP A 100 -20.45 22.87 22.02
CA ASP A 100 -20.47 21.76 22.98
C ASP A 100 -20.31 20.42 22.24
N GLU A 101 -21.06 20.21 21.15
CA GLU A 101 -20.95 18.99 20.32
C GLU A 101 -19.54 18.84 19.69
N ALA A 102 -18.89 19.94 19.29
CA ALA A 102 -17.52 19.91 18.77
C ALA A 102 -16.46 19.60 19.85
N GLU A 103 -16.74 19.97 21.11
CA GLU A 103 -15.89 19.61 22.25
C GLU A 103 -16.06 18.14 22.64
N GLU A 104 -17.28 17.60 22.50
CA GLU A 104 -17.60 16.18 22.72
C GLU A 104 -17.09 15.25 21.60
N GLU A 105 -16.83 15.77 20.39
CA GLU A 105 -16.25 15.02 19.28
C GLU A 105 -15.01 14.24 19.76
N GLY A 106 -14.95 12.93 19.47
CA GLY A 106 -13.80 12.11 19.82
C GLY A 106 -12.52 12.56 19.13
N TYR A 107 -11.41 11.91 19.49
CA TYR A 107 -10.14 12.11 18.79
C TYR A 107 -9.96 11.08 17.68
N PRO A 108 -9.16 11.39 16.65
CA PRO A 108 -8.68 10.40 15.70
C PRO A 108 -7.98 9.27 16.46
N MET A 109 -8.52 8.06 16.35
CA MET A 109 -8.02 6.85 16.97
C MET A 109 -7.68 5.84 15.88
N ARG A 110 -6.44 5.36 15.91
CA ARG A 110 -5.99 4.26 15.07
C ARG A 110 -6.67 2.98 15.53
N HIS A 111 -7.36 2.31 14.61
CA HIS A 111 -7.88 0.98 14.81
C HIS A 111 -6.82 -0.05 14.50
N VAL A 112 -6.43 -0.82 15.52
CA VAL A 112 -5.61 -2.01 15.33
C VAL A 112 -6.50 -3.13 14.74
N PRO A 113 -6.02 -3.87 13.73
CA PRO A 113 -6.72 -5.05 13.22
C PRO A 113 -7.10 -6.02 14.33
N TYR A 114 -8.27 -6.67 14.23
CA TYR A 114 -8.67 -7.64 15.26
C TYR A 114 -7.63 -8.73 15.37
N PRO A 115 -7.11 -9.01 16.58
CA PRO A 115 -5.95 -9.84 16.67
C PRO A 115 -6.37 -11.31 16.62
N THR A 116 -6.52 -11.83 15.40
CA THR A 116 -7.08 -13.17 15.15
C THR A 116 -6.21 -14.29 15.71
N LEU A 117 -4.94 -13.99 15.94
CA LEU A 117 -3.95 -14.95 16.41
C LEU A 117 -4.24 -15.45 17.82
N TRP A 118 -4.92 -14.66 18.66
CA TRP A 118 -5.32 -15.06 20.01
C TRP A 118 -6.36 -16.17 20.04
N GLN A 119 -7.16 -16.30 18.98
CA GLN A 119 -8.21 -17.32 18.89
C GLN A 119 -7.70 -18.68 18.40
N ILE A 120 -6.43 -18.76 17.99
CA ILE A 120 -5.87 -19.99 17.46
C ILE A 120 -5.60 -20.95 18.61
N ASN A 121 -6.43 -22.00 18.72
CA ASN A 121 -6.25 -23.04 19.71
C ASN A 121 -4.93 -23.80 19.48
N LYS A 122 -4.08 -23.83 20.51
CA LYS A 122 -2.76 -24.50 20.49
C LYS A 122 -2.82 -25.97 20.04
N LYS A 123 -3.92 -26.68 20.31
CA LYS A 123 -4.06 -28.10 19.97
C LYS A 123 -4.23 -28.34 18.46
N ASP A 124 -4.75 -27.38 17.72
CA ASP A 124 -5.14 -27.57 16.33
C ASP A 124 -4.00 -27.33 15.33
N GLN A 125 -2.92 -26.66 15.74
CA GLN A 125 -1.84 -26.23 14.85
C GLN A 125 -0.67 -27.23 14.71
N ARG A 126 -0.29 -27.94 15.78
CA ARG A 126 0.99 -28.69 15.83
C ARG A 126 1.11 -29.87 14.85
N LYS A 127 -0.01 -30.41 14.35
CA LYS A 127 -0.03 -31.57 13.43
C LYS A 127 -0.80 -31.29 12.14
N ARG A 128 -1.01 -30.01 11.85
CA ARG A 128 -1.83 -29.62 10.72
C ARG A 128 -1.04 -29.73 9.44
N ALA A 129 -1.56 -30.48 8.47
CA ALA A 129 -1.05 -30.44 7.11
C ALA A 129 -1.42 -29.07 6.48
N PRO A 130 -0.55 -28.51 5.64
CA PRO A 130 -0.84 -27.27 4.92
C PRO A 130 -2.15 -27.38 4.12
N PHE A 131 -2.91 -26.28 4.08
CA PHE A 131 -4.13 -26.12 3.27
C PHE A 131 -5.30 -27.06 3.59
N THR A 132 -5.27 -27.81 4.72
CA THR A 132 -6.38 -28.71 5.08
C THR A 132 -7.55 -28.00 5.76
N THR A 133 -7.29 -26.88 6.42
CA THR A 133 -8.33 -26.04 7.05
C THR A 133 -8.03 -24.56 6.81
N PRO A 134 -9.04 -23.69 6.79
CA PRO A 134 -8.80 -22.25 6.76
C PRO A 134 -7.94 -21.82 7.96
N VAL A 135 -6.92 -20.98 7.73
CA VAL A 135 -6.20 -20.26 8.79
C VAL A 135 -6.57 -18.80 8.77
N PRO A 136 -6.45 -18.11 9.92
CA PRO A 136 -6.61 -16.67 9.95
C PRO A 136 -5.62 -15.99 9.01
N LYS A 137 -6.05 -14.86 8.45
CA LYS A 137 -5.18 -13.99 7.67
C LYS A 137 -4.17 -13.36 8.60
N LEU A 138 -2.93 -13.21 8.14
CA LEU A 138 -2.06 -12.22 8.72
C LEU A 138 -2.63 -10.87 8.31
N ALA A 139 -3.30 -10.21 9.24
CA ALA A 139 -3.90 -8.90 9.05
C ALA A 139 -3.33 -7.88 10.04
N GLU A 140 -2.43 -8.31 10.93
CA GLU A 140 -1.84 -7.48 11.98
C GLU A 140 -0.61 -6.75 11.45
N THR A 141 -0.41 -5.55 11.97
CA THR A 141 0.81 -4.78 11.75
C THR A 141 1.93 -5.45 12.54
N ILE A 142 2.59 -6.43 11.93
CA ILE A 142 3.90 -6.87 12.42
C ILE A 142 4.86 -5.73 12.10
N GLU A 143 5.59 -5.23 13.09
CA GLU A 143 6.65 -4.26 12.82
C GLU A 143 7.61 -4.84 11.79
N MET A 144 8.12 -4.01 10.87
CA MET A 144 8.97 -4.54 9.80
C MET A 144 10.20 -5.29 10.34
N ASP A 145 10.71 -4.90 11.50
CA ASP A 145 11.86 -5.53 12.16
C ASP A 145 11.53 -6.89 12.81
N ASP A 146 10.25 -7.23 12.89
CA ASP A 146 9.77 -8.52 13.38
C ASP A 146 9.54 -9.56 12.31
N LEU A 147 9.41 -9.13 11.07
CA LEU A 147 9.25 -10.06 9.95
C LEU A 147 10.45 -11.00 9.85
N PRO A 148 10.22 -12.27 9.45
CA PRO A 148 11.28 -13.24 9.31
C PRO A 148 12.34 -12.77 8.31
N ASP A 149 13.62 -12.98 8.64
CA ASP A 149 14.74 -12.64 7.75
C ASP A 149 14.94 -13.70 6.67
N THR A 150 14.56 -14.94 6.99
CA THR A 150 14.69 -16.10 6.10
C THR A 150 13.36 -16.80 5.96
N LEU A 151 12.94 -17.06 4.72
CA LEU A 151 11.86 -17.99 4.45
C LEU A 151 12.41 -19.27 3.83
N PHE A 152 11.88 -20.38 4.32
CA PHE A 152 11.95 -21.65 3.64
C PHE A 152 10.65 -21.87 2.87
N VAL A 153 10.76 -21.93 1.55
CA VAL A 153 9.60 -22.03 0.67
C VAL A 153 9.41 -23.48 0.24
N HIS A 154 8.22 -23.99 0.49
CA HIS A 154 7.73 -25.31 0.10
C HIS A 154 6.77 -25.12 -1.06
N ASP A 155 7.09 -25.68 -2.24
CA ASP A 155 6.27 -25.63 -3.44
C ASP A 155 5.75 -27.05 -3.73
N ASP A 156 4.59 -27.40 -3.17
CA ASP A 156 4.09 -28.78 -3.10
C ASP A 156 3.97 -29.47 -4.48
N ASP A 157 3.81 -28.69 -5.56
CA ASP A 157 3.62 -29.22 -6.91
C ASP A 157 4.70 -28.82 -7.91
N ASP A 158 5.80 -28.19 -7.46
CA ASP A 158 6.89 -27.67 -8.30
C ASP A 158 6.39 -26.81 -9.48
N ARG A 159 5.27 -26.09 -9.31
CA ARG A 159 4.66 -25.29 -10.39
C ARG A 159 4.57 -23.81 -10.08
N CYS A 160 4.84 -23.40 -8.84
CA CYS A 160 4.70 -22.00 -8.45
C CYS A 160 6.00 -21.23 -8.67
N LEU A 161 7.14 -21.78 -8.23
CA LEU A 161 8.43 -21.08 -8.22
C LEU A 161 9.20 -21.17 -9.54
N THR A 162 9.02 -22.27 -10.28
CA THR A 162 9.75 -22.51 -11.53
C THR A 162 8.90 -22.17 -12.74
N HIS A 163 9.14 -21.02 -13.34
CA HIS A 163 8.69 -20.75 -14.70
C HIS A 163 9.72 -21.33 -15.68
N LYS A 164 9.33 -22.39 -16.41
CA LYS A 164 10.12 -22.82 -17.58
C LYS A 164 10.00 -21.73 -18.63
N HIS A 165 11.11 -21.05 -18.91
CA HIS A 165 11.18 -20.13 -20.04
C HIS A 165 10.98 -20.93 -21.33
N GLU A 166 9.84 -20.74 -22.00
CA GLU A 166 9.61 -21.34 -23.32
C GLU A 166 10.50 -20.69 -24.41
N LYS A 167 11.12 -19.54 -24.10
CA LYS A 167 12.06 -18.84 -24.98
C LYS A 167 13.35 -18.53 -24.24
N PRO A 168 14.54 -18.71 -24.86
CA PRO A 168 15.81 -18.36 -24.25
C PRO A 168 15.78 -16.90 -23.78
N TYR A 169 16.28 -16.66 -22.57
CA TYR A 169 16.38 -15.33 -21.99
C TYR A 169 17.23 -14.43 -22.91
N GLU A 170 16.58 -13.52 -23.62
CA GLU A 170 17.29 -12.38 -24.20
C GLU A 170 17.55 -11.39 -23.06
N PRO A 171 18.82 -11.07 -22.74
CA PRO A 171 19.13 -10.19 -21.63
C PRO A 171 18.38 -8.88 -21.80
N TYR A 172 17.57 -8.56 -20.79
CA TYR A 172 16.84 -7.30 -20.72
C TYR A 172 17.85 -6.17 -20.87
N ARG A 173 17.91 -5.56 -22.06
CA ARG A 173 18.56 -4.26 -22.24
C ARG A 173 17.58 -3.28 -21.63
N PRO A 174 17.92 -2.61 -20.52
CA PRO A 174 17.11 -1.54 -20.02
C PRO A 174 17.00 -0.55 -21.17
N ASP A 175 15.78 -0.38 -21.68
CA ASP A 175 15.46 0.67 -22.61
C ASP A 175 15.53 1.96 -21.79
N TYR A 176 16.75 2.45 -21.58
CA TYR A 176 16.96 3.85 -21.28
C TYR A 176 16.54 4.55 -22.56
N GLY A 177 15.23 4.78 -22.69
CA GLY A 177 14.71 5.78 -23.58
C GLY A 177 15.46 7.06 -23.23
N ASP A 178 16.45 7.36 -24.08
CA ASP A 178 17.08 8.65 -24.13
C ASP A 178 15.97 9.59 -24.59
N ASP A 179 15.22 10.14 -23.62
CA ASP A 179 14.22 11.19 -23.83
C ASP A 179 14.91 12.53 -24.22
N THR A 180 16.06 12.48 -24.91
CA THR A 180 16.57 13.60 -25.69
C THR A 180 15.78 13.67 -26.99
N ASP A 181 14.58 14.20 -26.88
CA ASP A 181 13.84 14.81 -27.98
C ASP A 181 14.60 16.08 -28.41
N GLU A 182 15.78 15.91 -29.02
CA GLU A 182 16.39 16.93 -29.87
C GLU A 182 15.82 16.75 -31.27
N GLY A 183 14.69 17.44 -31.51
CA GLY A 183 14.19 17.69 -32.86
C GLY A 183 15.20 18.53 -33.64
N GLU A 184 15.99 17.90 -34.51
CA GLU A 184 16.58 18.57 -35.65
C GLU A 184 15.57 18.56 -36.81
N GLU A 185 14.99 19.73 -37.05
CA GLU A 185 14.23 20.06 -38.24
C GLU A 185 15.11 19.85 -39.49
N ALA A 186 14.77 18.84 -40.29
CA ALA A 186 15.25 18.73 -41.66
C ALA A 186 14.19 19.32 -42.60
N GLU A 187 14.34 20.60 -42.91
CA GLU A 187 13.77 21.20 -44.11
C GLU A 187 14.25 20.43 -45.34
N LYS A 188 13.33 19.76 -46.02
CA LYS A 188 13.42 19.56 -47.47
C LYS A 188 12.05 19.81 -48.07
N GLY A 189 11.95 20.95 -48.73
CA GLY A 189 10.92 21.19 -49.72
C GLY A 189 11.05 20.22 -50.88
N ASP A 190 9.90 19.96 -51.52
CA ASP A 190 9.83 19.83 -52.96
C ASP A 190 8.44 20.31 -53.38
N ASP A 191 8.48 21.32 -54.24
CA ASP A 191 7.38 21.83 -55.02
C ASP A 191 6.83 20.71 -55.92
N ASP A 192 5.50 20.63 -56.09
CA ASP A 192 4.95 20.40 -57.42
C ASP A 192 3.45 20.75 -57.49
N GLU A 193 3.16 21.59 -58.47
CA GLU A 193 1.87 22.12 -58.88
C GLU A 193 0.95 21.03 -59.47
N LYS A 194 -0.37 21.17 -59.27
CA LYS A 194 -1.36 21.18 -60.37
C LYS A 194 -2.81 21.40 -59.91
N GLU A 195 -3.30 22.57 -60.32
CA GLU A 195 -4.57 22.93 -60.98
C GLU A 195 -5.87 22.09 -60.85
N ASP A 196 -6.96 22.88 -60.79
CA ASP A 196 -8.33 22.67 -61.29
C ASP A 196 -9.29 21.77 -60.48
N SER A 197 -10.57 22.07 -60.25
CA SER A 197 -11.51 23.09 -60.77
C SER A 197 -12.80 23.05 -59.92
N GLY A 198 -13.53 24.18 -59.84
CA GLY A 198 -14.97 24.26 -59.53
C GLY A 198 -15.38 24.03 -58.06
N GLU A 199 -16.41 24.63 -57.48
CA GLU A 199 -17.51 25.44 -58.01
C GLU A 199 -18.15 26.20 -56.82
N SER A 200 -18.96 27.18 -57.17
CA SER A 200 -19.58 28.26 -56.40
C SER A 200 -20.47 27.86 -55.21
N GLY A 201 -20.54 28.75 -54.21
CA GLY A 201 -21.54 28.74 -53.15
C GLY A 201 -21.46 29.98 -52.26
N GLN A 202 -22.05 31.08 -52.71
CA GLN A 202 -22.29 32.30 -51.93
C GLN A 202 -23.25 32.04 -50.75
N VAL A 203 -23.07 32.80 -49.66
CA VAL A 203 -24.06 33.67 -48.98
C VAL A 203 -23.71 33.77 -47.49
N GLY A 204 -23.60 35.01 -46.99
CA GLY A 204 -23.77 35.30 -45.56
C GLY A 204 -22.73 36.25 -44.97
N GLU A 205 -22.73 37.51 -45.40
CA GLU A 205 -22.14 38.62 -44.66
C GLU A 205 -22.97 38.87 -43.38
N GLU A 206 -22.32 39.00 -42.23
CA GLU A 206 -22.82 39.89 -41.18
C GLU A 206 -21.65 40.54 -40.44
N GLU A 207 -21.65 41.87 -40.48
CA GLU A 207 -20.68 42.80 -39.94
C GLU A 207 -20.54 42.68 -38.42
N GLN A 208 -19.33 42.77 -37.88
CA GLN A 208 -19.12 43.43 -36.60
C GLN A 208 -17.79 44.22 -36.58
N LYS A 209 -17.98 45.53 -36.40
CA LYS A 209 -16.98 46.60 -36.32
C LYS A 209 -15.96 46.40 -35.21
N GLN A 210 -14.69 46.53 -35.59
CA GLN A 210 -13.62 46.98 -34.71
C GLN A 210 -13.71 48.51 -34.52
N THR A 211 -13.56 48.97 -33.27
CA THR A 211 -12.90 50.25 -32.99
C THR A 211 -11.95 50.05 -31.82
N GLU A 212 -10.69 50.31 -32.11
CA GLU A 212 -9.55 50.30 -31.20
C GLU A 212 -9.69 51.35 -30.09
N GLY A 213 -9.21 51.00 -28.90
CA GLY A 213 -9.00 51.91 -27.79
C GLY A 213 -7.83 51.42 -26.95
N ARG A 214 -6.64 51.96 -27.27
CA ARG A 214 -5.41 51.85 -26.48
C ARG A 214 -5.68 52.38 -25.06
N ASP A 215 -5.20 51.69 -24.04
CA ASP A 215 -4.51 52.36 -22.93
C ASP A 215 -3.60 51.37 -22.19
N ALA A 216 -2.32 51.75 -22.17
CA ALA A 216 -1.28 51.14 -21.37
C ALA A 216 -1.27 51.80 -20.00
N SER A 217 -1.30 51.01 -18.93
CA SER A 217 -0.69 51.44 -17.66
C SER A 217 -0.04 50.24 -16.98
N SER A 218 1.27 50.17 -17.16
CA SER A 218 2.19 49.37 -16.39
C SER A 218 2.48 50.10 -15.07
N GLY A 219 2.29 49.40 -13.95
CA GLY A 219 2.56 49.95 -12.63
C GLY A 219 2.52 48.88 -11.56
N SER A 220 3.62 48.13 -11.39
CA SER A 220 3.92 47.55 -10.08
C SER A 220 5.41 47.38 -9.90
N ALA A 221 5.89 48.10 -8.90
CA ALA A 221 7.25 48.19 -8.46
C ALA A 221 7.67 46.95 -7.67
N ASN A 222 8.94 46.60 -7.85
CA ASN A 222 9.70 45.71 -6.98
C ASN A 222 9.63 46.16 -5.52
N VAL A 223 9.30 45.23 -4.62
CA VAL A 223 9.73 45.30 -3.21
C VAL A 223 10.42 43.98 -2.89
N ALA A 224 11.74 44.05 -2.83
CA ALA A 224 12.60 43.01 -2.30
C ALA A 224 12.42 42.94 -0.78
N GLY A 225 12.11 41.75 -0.27
CA GLY A 225 12.17 41.43 1.16
C GLY A 225 13.48 40.69 1.48
N PRO A 226 14.19 41.02 2.56
CA PRO A 226 15.44 40.37 2.91
C PRO A 226 15.21 39.03 3.60
N SER A 227 15.83 37.98 3.06
CA SER A 227 16.06 36.69 3.70
C SER A 227 17.11 36.84 4.82
N GLN A 228 16.71 36.58 6.06
CA GLN A 228 17.65 36.37 7.17
C GLN A 228 17.94 34.88 7.28
N GLU A 229 19.19 34.53 6.96
CA GLU A 229 19.83 33.27 7.32
C GLU A 229 20.16 33.30 8.82
N GLU A 230 19.58 32.40 9.60
CA GLU A 230 20.12 32.04 10.92
C GLU A 230 20.97 30.78 10.76
N THR A 231 22.29 30.99 10.84
CA THR A 231 23.32 29.96 10.94
C THR A 231 23.48 29.59 12.41
N LEU A 232 23.12 28.36 12.77
CA LEU A 232 23.44 27.76 14.07
C LEU A 232 24.83 27.12 14.01
N GLU A 233 25.82 27.85 14.50
CA GLU A 233 27.10 27.31 14.94
C GLU A 233 26.88 26.46 16.20
N SER A 234 27.26 25.18 16.16
CA SER A 234 27.47 24.41 17.39
C SER A 234 28.92 23.93 17.45
N ALA A 235 29.53 24.27 18.58
CA ALA A 235 30.93 24.12 18.90
C ALA A 235 31.32 22.66 19.12
N ALA A 236 32.44 22.26 18.51
CA ALA A 236 33.15 21.05 18.84
C ALA A 236 34.28 21.38 19.83
N GLU A 237 34.28 20.72 20.99
CA GLU A 237 35.46 20.60 21.84
C GLU A 237 36.09 19.20 21.72
N PRO A 238 37.41 19.06 21.94
CA PRO A 238 38.17 17.88 21.55
C PRO A 238 38.63 17.03 22.75
N VAL A 239 39.37 15.96 22.41
CA VAL A 239 40.35 15.24 23.24
C VAL A 239 39.83 13.97 23.95
N ASN A 240 40.25 12.81 23.45
CA ASN A 240 41.16 11.94 24.23
C ASN A 240 41.86 10.88 23.37
N GLU A 241 43.19 10.98 23.37
CA GLU A 241 44.14 9.97 22.94
C GLU A 241 44.00 8.70 23.80
N VAL A 242 43.90 7.54 23.16
CA VAL A 242 44.16 6.26 23.83
C VAL A 242 45.29 5.52 23.11
N LYS A 243 46.27 5.15 23.94
CA LYS A 243 47.60 4.64 23.62
C LYS A 243 47.55 3.27 22.95
N GLN A 244 48.34 3.13 21.89
CA GLN A 244 48.75 1.84 21.34
C GLN A 244 49.61 1.08 22.36
N SER A 245 49.18 -0.11 22.76
CA SER A 245 50.07 -1.11 23.37
C SER A 245 50.25 -2.26 22.38
N LYS A 246 51.51 -2.49 22.01
CA LYS A 246 51.98 -3.67 21.31
C LYS A 246 52.05 -4.80 22.32
N ASP A 247 51.37 -5.91 22.07
CA ASP A 247 51.76 -7.16 22.70
C ASP A 247 51.84 -8.29 21.67
N LYS A 248 53.01 -8.94 21.66
CA LYS A 248 53.36 -10.07 20.80
C LYS A 248 53.17 -11.33 21.63
N GLY A 249 52.29 -12.24 21.21
CA GLY A 249 52.05 -13.47 21.96
C GLY A 249 51.53 -14.63 21.13
N LYS A 250 52.47 -15.45 20.66
CA LYS A 250 52.44 -16.92 20.47
C LYS A 250 51.27 -17.55 19.68
N ALA A 251 51.68 -18.14 18.55
CA ALA A 251 50.97 -19.17 17.81
C ALA A 251 50.56 -20.34 18.72
N LYS A 252 49.27 -20.68 18.67
CA LYS A 252 48.74 -22.00 19.05
C LYS A 252 48.14 -22.64 17.80
N GLU A 253 48.55 -23.87 17.61
CA GLU A 253 48.17 -24.85 16.61
C GLU A 253 46.64 -25.03 16.57
N THR A 254 46.03 -24.70 15.43
CA THR A 254 44.60 -24.88 15.18
C THR A 254 44.33 -26.31 14.72
N VAL A 255 43.58 -27.04 15.55
CA VAL A 255 42.86 -28.25 15.14
C VAL A 255 41.78 -27.81 14.13
N PRO A 256 41.59 -28.51 13.00
CA PRO A 256 40.54 -28.13 12.06
C PRO A 256 39.17 -28.38 12.70
N GLU A 257 38.45 -27.30 12.97
CA GLU A 257 37.03 -27.36 13.31
C GLU A 257 36.24 -28.02 12.17
N PRO A 258 35.23 -28.85 12.47
CA PRO A 258 34.37 -29.41 11.44
C PRO A 258 33.65 -28.26 10.74
N ARG A 259 33.82 -28.19 9.42
CA ARG A 259 33.13 -27.22 8.57
C ARG A 259 31.62 -27.35 8.80
N PRO A 260 30.86 -26.25 9.01
CA PRO A 260 29.42 -26.32 8.90
C PRO A 260 29.08 -26.80 7.49
N GLU A 261 28.28 -27.86 7.42
CA GLU A 261 27.79 -28.40 6.18
C GLU A 261 26.99 -27.30 5.46
N THR A 262 27.55 -26.82 4.36
CA THR A 262 26.84 -25.97 3.41
C THR A 262 25.61 -26.75 2.94
N ILE A 263 24.42 -26.30 3.34
CA ILE A 263 23.16 -26.82 2.82
C ILE A 263 23.16 -26.50 1.33
N ARG A 264 23.37 -27.54 0.52
CA ARG A 264 23.24 -27.48 -0.92
C ARG A 264 21.76 -27.57 -1.27
N VAL A 265 21.21 -26.47 -1.78
CA VAL A 265 19.94 -26.50 -2.51
C VAL A 265 20.22 -27.21 -3.83
N TYR A 266 19.69 -28.42 -4.00
CA TYR A 266 19.77 -29.14 -5.26
C TYR A 266 18.63 -28.67 -6.16
N SER A 267 18.96 -28.08 -7.31
CA SER A 267 18.04 -28.00 -8.43
C SER A 267 17.69 -29.41 -8.91
N ARG A 268 16.41 -29.65 -9.23
CA ARG A 268 15.92 -30.89 -9.84
C ARG A 268 16.41 -31.00 -11.29
N PHE A 269 17.68 -31.31 -11.47
CA PHE A 269 18.09 -32.12 -12.61
C PHE A 269 18.17 -33.55 -12.08
N THR A 270 17.16 -34.36 -12.39
CA THR A 270 17.40 -35.79 -12.51
C THR A 270 18.36 -35.95 -13.69
N PHE A 271 19.67 -35.88 -13.42
CA PHE A 271 20.58 -36.62 -14.27
C PHE A 271 20.24 -38.07 -13.97
N ASP A 272 19.41 -38.64 -14.83
CA ASP A 272 19.21 -40.08 -14.93
C ASP A 272 20.59 -40.71 -14.94
N LYS A 273 21.05 -41.22 -13.80
CA LYS A 273 22.31 -41.94 -13.76
C LYS A 273 22.01 -43.30 -14.37
N PRO A 274 22.59 -43.65 -15.52
CA PRO A 274 22.50 -45.00 -15.99
C PRO A 274 23.07 -45.92 -14.91
N ASP A 275 22.34 -46.99 -14.59
CA ASP A 275 22.91 -48.06 -13.79
C ASP A 275 24.14 -48.64 -14.50
N SER A 276 24.85 -49.57 -13.84
CA SER A 276 26.00 -50.27 -14.44
C SER A 276 25.67 -51.04 -15.72
N ARG A 277 24.41 -51.08 -16.15
CA ARG A 277 23.89 -51.72 -17.36
C ARG A 277 23.25 -50.72 -18.34
N GLY A 278 23.41 -49.41 -18.14
CA GLY A 278 22.88 -48.38 -19.04
C GLY A 278 21.37 -48.12 -18.88
N ARG A 279 20.70 -48.68 -17.86
CA ARG A 279 19.28 -48.43 -17.61
C ARG A 279 19.10 -47.17 -16.77
N ILE A 280 18.25 -46.28 -17.26
CA ILE A 280 17.74 -45.14 -16.50
C ILE A 280 16.82 -45.69 -15.42
N ILE A 281 17.22 -45.58 -14.16
CA ILE A 281 16.36 -45.89 -13.01
C ILE A 281 15.90 -44.54 -12.44
N PRO A 282 14.60 -44.23 -12.43
CA PRO A 282 14.09 -43.04 -11.77
C PRO A 282 14.46 -43.10 -10.29
N ASP A 283 15.17 -42.10 -9.78
CA ASP A 283 15.43 -41.96 -8.35
C ASP A 283 14.09 -41.71 -7.63
N GLN A 284 13.63 -42.72 -6.89
CA GLN A 284 12.38 -42.66 -6.11
C GLN A 284 12.57 -42.01 -4.73
N SER A 285 13.73 -41.42 -4.43
CA SER A 285 13.83 -40.55 -3.27
C SER A 285 13.11 -39.23 -3.55
N GLU A 286 11.81 -39.18 -3.23
CA GLU A 286 11.07 -37.92 -3.10
C GLU A 286 11.76 -37.08 -2.03
N LYS A 287 12.68 -36.21 -2.45
CA LYS A 287 13.21 -35.16 -1.59
C LYS A 287 12.32 -33.95 -1.76
N GLU A 288 11.62 -33.61 -0.69
CA GLU A 288 10.96 -32.32 -0.53
C GLU A 288 11.99 -31.21 -0.78
N PHE A 289 11.74 -30.34 -1.75
CA PHE A 289 12.66 -29.27 -2.13
C PHE A 289 12.37 -28.04 -1.28
N GLU A 290 13.37 -27.59 -0.55
CA GLU A 290 13.28 -26.40 0.29
C GLU A 290 14.08 -25.26 -0.39
N LEU A 291 13.38 -24.24 -0.90
CA LEU A 291 14.05 -23.04 -1.41
C LEU A 291 14.28 -22.06 -0.26
N LYS A 292 15.54 -21.76 0.03
CA LYS A 292 15.92 -20.72 0.97
C LYS A 292 15.86 -19.36 0.28
N VAL A 293 15.00 -18.47 0.74
CA VAL A 293 14.93 -17.06 0.32
C VAL A 293 15.23 -16.15 1.50
N ARG A 294 15.75 -14.95 1.24
CA ARG A 294 16.09 -13.96 2.27
C ARG A 294 15.44 -12.63 2.02
N LYS A 295 15.05 -11.96 3.11
CA LYS A 295 14.55 -10.60 3.07
C LYS A 295 15.60 -9.70 2.43
N TYR A 296 15.17 -8.90 1.48
CA TYR A 296 16.02 -8.03 0.70
C TYR A 296 15.45 -6.63 0.73
N ASP A 297 16.32 -5.66 1.03
CA ASP A 297 15.99 -4.25 0.90
C ASP A 297 16.34 -3.77 -0.53
N PRO A 298 15.36 -3.56 -1.42
CA PRO A 298 15.59 -3.07 -2.78
C PRO A 298 16.07 -1.62 -2.88
N SER A 299 16.14 -0.89 -1.78
CA SER A 299 16.80 0.42 -1.73
C SER A 299 18.33 0.31 -1.54
N SER A 300 18.81 -0.80 -0.97
CA SER A 300 20.23 -1.03 -0.71
C SER A 300 21.02 -1.34 -1.99
N LYS A 301 22.06 -0.54 -2.26
CA LYS A 301 22.99 -0.75 -3.37
C LYS A 301 24.08 -1.81 -3.09
N LYS A 302 24.22 -2.27 -1.84
CA LYS A 302 25.30 -3.21 -1.47
C LYS A 302 24.83 -4.66 -1.65
N PRO A 303 25.64 -5.53 -2.29
CA PRO A 303 25.41 -6.96 -2.24
C PRO A 303 25.54 -7.43 -0.79
N PHE A 304 24.53 -8.13 -0.30
CA PHE A 304 24.50 -8.64 1.07
C PHE A 304 25.50 -9.80 1.22
N THR A 305 26.47 -9.67 2.12
CA THR A 305 27.40 -10.74 2.51
C THR A 305 26.99 -11.29 3.87
N PRO A 306 26.59 -12.58 3.98
CA PRO A 306 26.14 -13.14 5.25
C PRO A 306 27.31 -13.35 6.23
N ASP A 307 27.11 -12.92 7.48
CA ASP A 307 27.81 -13.50 8.64
C ASP A 307 26.89 -14.59 9.23
N GLU A 308 27.33 -15.84 9.18
CA GLU A 308 26.56 -16.98 9.74
C GLU A 308 26.50 -16.97 11.28
N ASN A 309 27.29 -16.11 11.93
CA ASN A 309 27.28 -15.96 13.39
C ASN A 309 26.41 -14.79 13.87
N ASP A 310 25.72 -14.08 12.97
CA ASP A 310 24.83 -12.99 13.36
C ASP A 310 23.64 -13.56 14.16
N PRO A 311 23.41 -13.17 15.43
CA PRO A 311 22.22 -13.59 16.18
C PRO A 311 20.90 -13.18 15.49
N ALA A 312 20.91 -12.23 14.55
CA ALA A 312 19.78 -11.91 13.67
C ALA A 312 19.45 -13.03 12.67
N PHE A 313 20.28 -14.06 12.53
CA PHE A 313 20.00 -15.26 11.73
C PHE A 313 18.85 -16.13 12.31
N GLY A 314 18.12 -15.63 13.33
CA GLY A 314 17.17 -16.38 14.15
C GLY A 314 15.68 -16.32 13.74
N LYS A 315 15.21 -15.31 12.98
CA LYS A 315 13.78 -15.23 12.61
C LYS A 315 13.52 -16.01 11.32
N VAL A 316 13.30 -17.32 11.45
CA VAL A 316 12.99 -18.23 10.34
C VAL A 316 11.49 -18.48 10.24
N ALA A 317 10.95 -18.37 9.03
CA ALA A 317 9.59 -18.79 8.73
C ALA A 317 9.55 -19.81 7.58
N HIS A 318 8.43 -20.52 7.48
CA HIS A 318 8.17 -21.44 6.38
C HIS A 318 6.94 -20.97 5.60
N LEU A 319 7.04 -20.97 4.28
CA LEU A 319 5.99 -20.54 3.37
C LEU A 319 5.58 -21.72 2.50
N TRP A 320 4.31 -22.11 2.50
CA TRP A 320 3.79 -23.14 1.61
C TRP A 320 3.04 -22.50 0.44
N LEU A 321 3.33 -23.01 -0.75
CA LEU A 321 2.72 -22.65 -2.01
C LEU A 321 2.05 -23.87 -2.63
N LYS A 322 0.98 -23.63 -3.36
CA LYS A 322 0.23 -24.64 -4.08
C LYS A 322 -0.42 -24.02 -5.30
N SER A 323 -0.21 -24.59 -6.49
CA SER A 323 -0.70 -23.99 -7.74
C SER A 323 -2.22 -23.85 -7.77
N GLY A 324 -2.94 -24.77 -7.12
CA GLY A 324 -4.39 -24.73 -6.96
C GLY A 324 -4.93 -23.56 -6.11
N ASN A 325 -4.05 -22.83 -5.42
CA ASN A 325 -4.39 -21.66 -4.60
C ASN A 325 -4.01 -20.33 -5.30
N SER A 326 -3.87 -20.34 -6.63
CA SER A 326 -3.69 -19.10 -7.39
C SER A 326 -4.90 -18.18 -7.20
N MET A 327 -4.62 -16.92 -6.86
CA MET A 327 -5.62 -15.86 -6.71
C MET A 327 -5.74 -15.01 -7.97
N GLY A 328 -4.68 -14.94 -8.79
CA GLY A 328 -4.69 -14.15 -10.02
C GLY A 328 -3.35 -14.18 -10.76
N PHE A 329 -3.42 -13.84 -12.05
CA PHE A 329 -2.25 -13.70 -12.92
C PHE A 329 -2.22 -12.28 -13.48
N GLY A 330 -1.24 -11.50 -13.02
CA GLY A 330 -0.90 -10.22 -13.62
C GLY A 330 0.02 -10.40 -14.82
N HIS A 331 0.26 -9.30 -15.55
CA HIS A 331 1.12 -9.32 -16.73
C HIS A 331 2.58 -9.73 -16.43
N HIS A 332 3.06 -9.44 -15.22
CA HIS A 332 4.45 -9.66 -14.80
C HIS A 332 4.57 -10.52 -13.53
N SER A 333 3.45 -11.06 -13.04
CA SER A 333 3.44 -11.74 -11.74
C SER A 333 2.27 -12.68 -11.57
N SER A 334 2.46 -13.72 -10.79
CA SER A 334 1.39 -14.61 -10.32
C SER A 334 1.17 -14.39 -8.82
N VAL A 335 -0.08 -14.42 -8.36
CA VAL A 335 -0.42 -14.22 -6.95
C VAL A 335 -1.05 -15.50 -6.40
N TYR A 336 -0.57 -15.96 -5.26
CA TYR A 336 -1.02 -17.16 -4.58
C TYR A 336 -1.48 -16.85 -3.17
N ARG A 337 -2.54 -17.52 -2.74
CA ARG A 337 -2.88 -17.63 -1.32
C ARG A 337 -1.90 -18.63 -0.70
N ALA A 338 -1.04 -18.15 0.19
CA ALA A 338 0.01 -18.95 0.79
C ALA A 338 -0.20 -19.09 2.30
N GLU A 339 0.20 -20.23 2.85
CA GLU A 339 0.26 -20.41 4.29
C GLU A 339 1.68 -20.08 4.77
N LEU A 340 1.78 -19.16 5.74
CA LEU A 340 3.03 -18.74 6.34
C LEU A 340 3.04 -19.22 7.80
N ARG A 341 4.04 -20.04 8.16
CA ARG A 341 4.29 -20.45 9.54
C ARG A 341 5.43 -19.62 10.12
N ILE A 342 5.09 -18.79 11.09
CA ILE A 342 6.01 -17.89 11.81
C ILE A 342 6.12 -18.28 13.29
N PRO A 343 7.24 -17.96 13.96
CA PRO A 343 7.31 -18.00 15.42
C PRO A 343 6.24 -17.07 16.02
N LYS A 344 5.62 -17.48 17.11
CA LYS A 344 4.61 -16.67 17.80
C LYS A 344 5.22 -15.46 18.52
N SER A 345 6.50 -15.52 18.85
CA SER A 345 7.27 -14.39 19.38
C SER A 345 7.33 -13.21 18.41
N VAL A 346 7.27 -13.46 17.09
CA VAL A 346 7.20 -12.41 16.05
C VAL A 346 5.86 -11.67 16.06
N LEU A 347 4.82 -12.29 16.60
CA LEU A 347 3.47 -11.72 16.64
C LEU A 347 3.13 -11.07 17.97
N TYR A 348 3.99 -11.25 18.96
CA TYR A 348 3.76 -10.78 20.31
C TYR A 348 4.90 -9.85 20.71
N GLN A 349 4.73 -8.58 20.37
CA GLN A 349 5.32 -7.52 21.17
C GLN A 349 4.23 -7.01 22.09
N PRO A 350 4.28 -7.29 23.40
CA PRO A 350 3.44 -6.55 24.33
C PRO A 350 3.85 -5.09 24.21
N ASP A 351 2.98 -4.27 23.62
CA ASP A 351 3.09 -2.83 23.80
C ASP A 351 3.00 -2.59 25.30
N ASP A 352 4.10 -2.14 25.91
CA ASP A 352 4.17 -1.81 27.35
C ASP A 352 3.12 -0.74 27.74
N ASP A 353 2.50 -0.10 26.75
CA ASP A 353 1.49 0.96 26.87
C ASP A 353 0.04 0.50 26.63
N ILE A 354 -0.25 -0.79 26.35
CA ILE A 354 -1.65 -1.24 26.31
C ILE A 354 -2.22 -1.14 27.73
N PRO A 355 -3.23 -0.28 27.99
CA PRO A 355 -3.77 -0.13 29.32
C PRO A 355 -4.32 -1.47 29.82
N ASP A 356 -4.08 -1.82 31.08
CA ASP A 356 -4.60 -3.05 31.74
C ASP A 356 -6.09 -3.32 31.45
N SER A 357 -6.88 -2.26 31.18
CA SER A 357 -8.29 -2.36 30.81
C SER A 357 -8.56 -3.05 29.47
N ASP A 358 -7.66 -2.96 28.49
CA ASP A 358 -7.81 -3.69 27.22
C ASP A 358 -7.34 -5.15 27.36
N GLU A 359 -6.41 -5.46 28.25
CA GLU A 359 -6.10 -6.86 28.61
C GLU A 359 -7.33 -7.59 29.18
N GLU A 360 -8.10 -6.94 30.05
CA GLU A 360 -9.40 -7.46 30.51
C GLU A 360 -10.43 -7.54 29.37
N ARG A 361 -10.48 -6.52 28.50
CA ARG A 361 -11.44 -6.45 27.38
C ARG A 361 -11.29 -7.61 26.39
N PHE A 362 -10.06 -8.03 26.13
CA PHE A 362 -9.78 -9.16 25.24
C PHE A 362 -9.64 -10.49 25.98
N GLY A 363 -9.79 -10.51 27.32
CA GLY A 363 -9.64 -11.71 28.14
C GLY A 363 -8.21 -12.28 28.09
N LEU A 364 -7.20 -11.41 28.02
CA LEU A 364 -5.79 -11.73 27.77
C LEU A 364 -5.03 -12.24 28.99
N HIS A 365 -5.71 -12.66 30.07
CA HIS A 365 -5.04 -13.39 31.16
C HIS A 365 -4.53 -14.74 30.64
N TYR A 366 -3.31 -14.73 30.11
CA TYR A 366 -2.52 -15.89 29.77
C TYR A 366 -1.98 -16.54 31.05
N GLN A 367 -2.88 -16.94 31.94
CA GLN A 367 -2.55 -17.91 32.97
C GLN A 367 -2.81 -19.29 32.36
N ASP A 368 -1.74 -20.00 32.00
CA ASP A 368 -1.89 -21.45 31.91
C ASP A 368 -2.31 -21.97 33.29
N ASP A 369 -3.01 -23.10 33.36
CA ASP A 369 -3.46 -23.73 34.62
C ASP A 369 -2.30 -24.05 35.61
N LYS A 370 -1.06 -23.67 35.27
CA LYS A 370 0.18 -24.00 35.96
C LYS A 370 1.04 -22.77 36.33
N GLY A 371 0.58 -21.55 36.05
CA GLY A 371 1.29 -20.31 36.38
C GLY A 371 2.65 -20.14 35.70
N LYS A 372 2.89 -20.69 34.51
CA LYS A 372 4.14 -20.46 33.76
C LYS A 372 4.04 -19.19 32.91
N SER A 373 5.05 -18.33 33.05
CA SER A 373 5.03 -16.91 32.67
C SER A 373 5.71 -16.56 31.33
N LYS A 374 5.69 -17.43 30.31
CA LYS A 374 6.04 -17.04 28.93
C LYS A 374 5.60 -18.12 27.94
N PRO A 375 5.03 -17.76 26.77
CA PRO A 375 4.88 -18.71 25.68
C PRO A 375 6.25 -19.28 25.31
N ASP A 376 6.28 -20.57 24.98
CA ASP A 376 7.48 -21.27 24.52
C ASP A 376 7.97 -20.54 23.25
N ASP A 377 9.21 -20.03 23.22
CA ASP A 377 9.76 -19.25 22.09
C ASP A 377 9.75 -20.07 20.78
N ASP A 378 9.65 -21.39 20.88
CA ASP A 378 9.50 -22.33 19.77
C ASP A 378 8.06 -22.52 19.26
N GLU A 379 7.05 -21.90 19.89
CA GLU A 379 5.65 -22.00 19.47
C GLU A 379 5.47 -21.28 18.12
N LYS A 380 5.21 -22.04 17.05
CA LYS A 380 4.91 -21.51 15.71
C LYS A 380 3.42 -21.47 15.44
N VAL A 381 3.00 -20.50 14.65
CA VAL A 381 1.61 -20.35 14.19
C VAL A 381 1.55 -20.18 12.69
N THR A 382 0.53 -20.77 12.07
CA THR A 382 0.27 -20.68 10.64
C THR A 382 -0.85 -19.67 10.37
N VAL A 383 -0.55 -18.73 9.46
CA VAL A 383 -1.42 -17.65 8.98
C VAL A 383 -1.50 -17.67 7.45
N THR A 384 -2.48 -16.97 6.86
CA THR A 384 -2.58 -16.79 5.40
C THR A 384 -1.98 -15.45 5.00
N VAL A 385 -1.21 -15.43 3.90
CA VAL A 385 -0.70 -14.23 3.24
C VAL A 385 -0.96 -14.30 1.74
N ALA A 386 -0.94 -13.13 1.07
CA ALA A 386 -0.84 -13.07 -0.38
C ALA A 386 0.66 -13.13 -0.77
N CYS A 387 1.03 -14.16 -1.52
CA CYS A 387 2.38 -14.34 -2.05
C CYS A 387 2.38 -14.00 -3.54
N LYS A 388 3.08 -12.93 -3.92
CA LYS A 388 3.25 -12.53 -5.31
C LYS A 388 4.63 -12.95 -5.79
N LEU A 389 4.65 -13.67 -6.92
CA LEU A 389 5.84 -14.17 -7.60
C LEU A 389 6.00 -13.44 -8.93
N SER A 390 7.23 -13.11 -9.31
CA SER A 390 7.56 -12.58 -10.64
C SER A 390 7.43 -13.68 -11.69
N SER A 391 6.73 -13.41 -12.80
CA SER A 391 6.69 -14.32 -13.96
C SER A 391 7.87 -14.08 -14.91
N THR A 392 8.51 -12.92 -14.81
CA THR A 392 9.58 -12.42 -15.67
C THR A 392 10.70 -11.80 -14.84
N GLN A 393 11.92 -11.70 -15.38
CA GLN A 393 13.06 -11.03 -14.74
C GLN A 393 13.17 -9.55 -15.14
N ASP A 394 12.05 -8.81 -15.15
CA ASP A 394 11.98 -7.41 -15.60
C ASP A 394 11.99 -6.38 -14.46
N GLY A 395 12.24 -6.84 -13.22
CA GLY A 395 12.30 -5.99 -12.04
C GLY A 395 10.96 -5.39 -11.61
N HIS A 396 9.83 -5.77 -12.22
CA HIS A 396 8.51 -5.23 -11.88
C HIS A 396 8.16 -5.44 -10.41
N LEU A 397 8.33 -6.68 -9.92
CA LEU A 397 8.05 -7.01 -8.52
C LEU A 397 8.98 -6.28 -7.54
N GLY A 398 10.24 -6.06 -7.93
CA GLY A 398 11.20 -5.30 -7.14
C GLY A 398 10.85 -3.81 -7.03
N ARG A 399 10.30 -3.22 -8.11
CA ARG A 399 9.77 -1.85 -8.09
C ARG A 399 8.55 -1.73 -7.17
N GLU A 400 7.64 -2.70 -7.25
CA GLU A 400 6.47 -2.75 -6.37
C GLU A 400 6.87 -2.82 -4.89
N ALA A 401 7.81 -3.71 -4.55
CA ALA A 401 8.34 -3.80 -3.19
C ALA A 401 8.95 -2.49 -2.68
N ARG A 402 9.70 -1.78 -3.55
CA ARG A 402 10.27 -0.47 -3.20
C ARG A 402 9.18 0.57 -2.91
N ASN A 403 8.10 0.57 -3.68
CA ASN A 403 6.97 1.47 -3.43
C ASN A 403 6.34 1.19 -2.06
N TYR A 404 6.11 -0.07 -1.70
CA TYR A 404 5.63 -0.43 -0.36
C TYR A 404 6.53 0.08 0.77
N GLN A 405 7.85 0.00 0.61
CA GLN A 405 8.79 0.51 1.62
C GLN A 405 8.84 2.05 1.68
N THR A 406 8.41 2.74 0.62
CA THR A 406 8.45 4.21 0.54
C THR A 406 7.12 4.83 0.98
N PHE A 407 6.04 4.05 1.05
CA PHE A 407 4.75 4.55 1.49
C PHE A 407 4.79 5.09 2.91
N ASP A 408 4.08 6.19 3.12
CA ASP A 408 3.87 6.74 4.46
C ASP A 408 3.11 5.71 5.33
N PRO A 409 3.48 5.54 6.61
CA PRO A 409 2.82 4.58 7.50
C PRO A 409 1.29 4.71 7.51
N SER A 410 0.76 5.93 7.39
CA SER A 410 -0.68 6.20 7.37
C SER A 410 -1.43 5.53 6.21
N MET A 411 -0.72 5.11 5.15
CA MET A 411 -1.30 4.36 4.04
C MET A 411 -1.71 2.93 4.43
N PHE A 412 -1.09 2.38 5.47
CA PHE A 412 -1.37 1.05 6.02
C PHE A 412 -2.34 1.09 7.20
N GLU A 413 -2.65 2.28 7.71
CA GLU A 413 -3.38 2.44 8.96
C GLU A 413 -4.89 2.51 8.75
N HIS A 414 -5.63 2.06 9.76
CA HIS A 414 -7.06 2.25 9.87
C HIS A 414 -7.35 3.24 10.98
N TRP A 415 -8.23 4.19 10.73
CA TRP A 415 -8.64 5.19 11.70
C TRP A 415 -10.16 5.20 11.83
N ASN A 416 -10.66 5.62 12.99
CA ASN A 416 -12.08 5.91 13.15
C ASN A 416 -12.50 7.14 12.32
N GLY A 417 -13.81 7.26 12.13
CA GLY A 417 -14.40 8.43 11.50
C GLY A 417 -14.29 8.49 9.97
N TYR A 418 -14.44 9.70 9.47
CA TYR A 418 -14.62 9.99 8.06
C TYR A 418 -13.75 11.18 7.64
N ASN A 419 -13.26 11.13 6.41
CA ASN A 419 -12.54 12.22 5.78
C ASN A 419 -13.32 12.81 4.61
N ILE A 420 -13.04 14.07 4.29
CA ILE A 420 -13.41 14.72 3.03
C ILE A 420 -12.16 14.87 2.18
N VAL A 421 -12.14 14.20 1.03
CA VAL A 421 -10.97 14.11 0.16
C VAL A 421 -11.31 14.70 -1.20
N SER A 422 -10.86 15.92 -1.47
CA SER A 422 -11.10 16.59 -2.76
C SER A 422 -10.65 15.70 -3.95
N PRO A 423 -11.45 15.59 -5.03
CA PRO A 423 -12.69 16.32 -5.32
C PRO A 423 -13.98 15.69 -4.77
N ILE A 424 -13.87 14.67 -3.92
CA ILE A 424 -15.00 14.00 -3.27
C ILE A 424 -15.53 14.87 -2.14
N ASN A 425 -16.75 15.36 -2.30
CA ASN A 425 -17.44 16.18 -1.30
C ASN A 425 -18.23 15.36 -0.26
N ASP A 426 -18.30 14.04 -0.47
CA ASP A 426 -19.00 13.13 0.42
C ASP A 426 -18.02 12.48 1.42
N PRO A 427 -18.44 12.28 2.68
CA PRO A 427 -17.62 11.61 3.68
C PRO A 427 -17.24 10.18 3.27
N VAL A 428 -15.95 9.86 3.37
CA VAL A 428 -15.43 8.51 3.14
C VAL A 428 -14.75 7.97 4.41
N PRO A 429 -14.93 6.68 4.76
CA PRO A 429 -14.25 6.09 5.91
C PRO A 429 -12.72 6.19 5.81
N VAL A 430 -12.05 6.36 6.95
CA VAL A 430 -10.58 6.48 7.01
C VAL A 430 -9.92 5.10 7.14
N GLY A 431 -10.08 4.25 6.13
CA GLY A 431 -9.42 2.93 6.06
C GLY A 431 -8.07 2.95 5.35
N ALA A 432 -7.22 1.95 5.58
CA ALA A 432 -5.94 1.83 4.88
C ALA A 432 -6.09 1.86 3.35
N VAL A 433 -5.15 2.55 2.70
CA VAL A 433 -5.10 2.72 1.23
C VAL A 433 -4.53 1.47 0.57
N VAL A 434 -3.48 0.89 1.15
CA VAL A 434 -2.68 -0.20 0.57
C VAL A 434 -2.64 -1.42 1.50
N PRO A 435 -2.38 -2.63 0.97
CA PRO A 435 -2.16 -3.84 1.77
C PRO A 435 -1.06 -3.66 2.78
N GLN A 436 -1.13 -4.33 3.93
CA GLN A 436 0.05 -4.52 4.78
C GLN A 436 1.19 -5.16 3.99
N PHE A 437 2.42 -4.70 4.22
CA PHE A 437 3.63 -5.22 3.57
C PHE A 437 4.42 -6.10 4.54
N TYR A 438 4.59 -7.38 4.20
CA TYR A 438 5.27 -8.38 5.03
C TYR A 438 6.68 -8.75 4.50
N GLY A 439 7.18 -7.98 3.53
CA GLY A 439 8.55 -8.08 3.06
C GLY A 439 8.69 -8.60 1.64
N TYR A 440 9.89 -8.37 1.12
CA TYR A 440 10.33 -8.79 -0.20
C TYR A 440 11.55 -9.68 -0.06
N TYR A 441 11.51 -10.85 -0.68
CA TYR A 441 12.47 -11.93 -0.47
C TYR A 441 13.07 -12.36 -1.81
N LYS A 442 14.39 -12.59 -1.82
CA LYS A 442 15.11 -13.12 -2.98
C LYS A 442 15.68 -14.50 -2.70
N PRO A 443 15.70 -15.41 -3.68
CA PRO A 443 16.43 -16.67 -3.59
C PRO A 443 17.89 -16.47 -3.17
N VAL A 444 18.41 -17.38 -2.34
CA VAL A 444 19.84 -17.36 -2.00
C VAL A 444 20.67 -17.63 -3.27
N GLY A 445 21.66 -16.76 -3.52
CA GLY A 445 22.45 -16.78 -4.76
C GLY A 445 21.79 -16.04 -5.93
N TYR A 446 20.71 -15.28 -5.70
CA TYR A 446 20.13 -14.40 -6.71
C TYR A 446 21.11 -13.29 -7.09
N GLY A 447 21.43 -13.17 -8.38
CA GLY A 447 22.28 -12.09 -8.93
C GLY A 447 23.79 -12.29 -8.78
N THR A 448 24.26 -13.48 -8.38
CA THR A 448 25.69 -13.82 -8.46
C THR A 448 26.05 -14.26 -9.89
N ASP A 449 27.16 -13.75 -10.43
CA ASP A 449 27.63 -14.02 -11.79
C ASP A 449 27.71 -15.53 -12.13
N ASP A 450 27.91 -16.39 -11.13
CA ASP A 450 27.98 -17.85 -11.27
C ASP A 450 26.67 -18.52 -11.75
N LYS A 451 25.49 -17.87 -11.61
CA LYS A 451 24.19 -18.43 -12.03
C LYS A 451 23.71 -17.98 -13.42
N MET A 452 24.53 -17.24 -14.17
CA MET A 452 24.15 -16.74 -15.52
C MET A 452 23.82 -17.85 -16.53
N TYR A 453 24.08 -19.12 -16.21
CA TYR A 453 23.93 -20.27 -17.10
C TYR A 453 22.88 -21.31 -16.68
N THR A 454 22.07 -21.08 -15.63
CA THR A 454 20.97 -22.01 -15.33
C THR A 454 19.71 -21.58 -16.04
N ASP A 455 19.15 -22.44 -16.90
CA ASP A 455 17.87 -22.22 -17.62
C ASP A 455 16.64 -22.03 -16.70
N THR A 456 16.82 -22.10 -15.38
CA THR A 456 15.76 -21.99 -14.38
C THR A 456 15.83 -20.66 -13.63
N PHE A 457 14.86 -19.79 -13.89
CA PHE A 457 14.66 -18.55 -13.15
C PHE A 457 13.98 -18.86 -11.80
N GLU A 458 14.62 -18.50 -10.69
CA GLU A 458 14.03 -18.54 -9.35
C GLU A 458 13.40 -17.18 -9.05
N SER A 459 12.08 -17.17 -8.87
CA SER A 459 11.32 -15.93 -8.71
C SER A 459 11.55 -15.27 -7.34
N PRO A 460 11.74 -13.94 -7.26
CA PRO A 460 11.61 -13.22 -6.00
C PRO A 460 10.16 -13.28 -5.49
N ILE A 461 9.99 -13.13 -4.18
CA ILE A 461 8.73 -13.25 -3.46
C ILE A 461 8.38 -11.92 -2.80
N LEU A 462 7.16 -11.45 -3.01
CA LEU A 462 6.58 -10.32 -2.27
C LEU A 462 5.42 -10.84 -1.41
N LEU A 463 5.51 -10.65 -0.10
CA LEU A 463 4.45 -11.02 0.85
C LEU A 463 3.66 -9.77 1.27
N VAL A 464 2.34 -9.82 1.10
CA VAL A 464 1.42 -8.73 1.48
C VAL A 464 0.13 -9.27 2.09
N GLU A 465 -0.69 -8.37 2.65
CA GLU A 465 -2.04 -8.66 3.15
C GLU A 465 -2.89 -9.37 2.07
N GLU A 466 -3.65 -10.39 2.48
CA GLU A 466 -4.64 -11.03 1.61
C GLU A 466 -5.95 -10.24 1.62
N CYS A 467 -6.10 -9.26 0.71
CA CYS A 467 -7.18 -8.27 0.76
C CYS A 467 -8.52 -8.66 0.12
N GLY A 468 -8.76 -9.96 -0.14
CA GLY A 468 -10.04 -10.44 -0.67
C GLY A 468 -10.07 -10.55 -2.20
N GLN A 469 -11.14 -10.05 -2.83
CA GLN A 469 -11.42 -10.23 -4.25
C GLN A 469 -11.40 -8.91 -5.01
N GLU A 470 -11.16 -8.95 -6.32
CA GLU A 470 -11.25 -7.79 -7.21
C GLU A 470 -12.66 -7.16 -7.18
N VAL A 471 -12.75 -5.84 -7.15
CA VAL A 471 -14.06 -5.17 -7.23
C VAL A 471 -14.66 -5.31 -8.62
N ASN A 472 -15.97 -5.54 -8.64
CA ASN A 472 -16.77 -5.35 -9.84
C ASN A 472 -17.53 -4.02 -9.73
N PRO A 473 -17.21 -3.00 -10.54
CA PRO A 473 -17.86 -1.69 -10.48
C PRO A 473 -19.39 -1.72 -10.62
N ALA A 474 -19.93 -2.73 -11.31
CA ALA A 474 -21.38 -2.91 -11.47
C ALA A 474 -22.08 -3.37 -10.18
N ASP A 475 -21.33 -3.94 -9.24
CA ASP A 475 -21.83 -4.42 -7.96
C ASP A 475 -21.56 -3.42 -6.82
N LEU A 476 -20.95 -2.25 -7.08
CA LEU A 476 -20.66 -1.24 -6.05
C LEU A 476 -21.78 -0.19 -5.95
N GLY A 477 -22.16 0.16 -4.71
CA GLY A 477 -23.00 1.34 -4.45
C GLY A 477 -22.22 2.64 -4.68
N LEU A 478 -22.92 3.79 -4.74
CA LEU A 478 -22.26 5.08 -4.95
C LEU A 478 -21.21 5.38 -3.86
N ASP A 479 -21.58 5.13 -2.61
CA ASP A 479 -20.71 5.24 -1.44
C ASP A 479 -19.44 4.38 -1.59
N ASP A 480 -19.59 3.11 -1.98
CA ASP A 480 -18.46 2.19 -2.16
C ASP A 480 -17.54 2.62 -3.30
N LYS A 481 -18.12 3.14 -4.40
CA LYS A 481 -17.35 3.69 -5.53
C LYS A 481 -16.55 4.92 -5.11
N GLN A 482 -17.15 5.82 -4.34
CA GLN A 482 -16.46 7.00 -3.80
C GLN A 482 -15.34 6.60 -2.85
N GLU A 483 -15.55 5.57 -2.02
CA GLU A 483 -14.49 5.05 -1.16
C GLU A 483 -13.33 4.47 -1.97
N CYS A 484 -13.62 3.67 -3.01
CA CYS A 484 -12.61 3.17 -3.95
C CYS A 484 -11.83 4.31 -4.63
N TYR A 485 -12.54 5.34 -5.11
CA TYR A 485 -11.93 6.50 -5.72
C TYR A 485 -11.07 7.29 -4.73
N SER A 486 -11.51 7.39 -3.47
CA SER A 486 -10.76 8.07 -2.41
C SER A 486 -9.42 7.42 -2.12
N LEU A 487 -9.26 6.10 -2.34
CA LEU A 487 -7.96 5.44 -2.17
C LEU A 487 -6.92 6.05 -3.11
N LEU A 488 -7.30 6.29 -4.37
CA LEU A 488 -6.43 6.89 -5.38
C LEU A 488 -6.14 8.35 -5.03
N MET A 489 -7.14 9.09 -4.56
CA MET A 489 -6.94 10.50 -4.20
C MET A 489 -5.97 10.63 -3.02
N ARG A 490 -6.07 9.72 -2.05
CA ARG A 490 -5.15 9.67 -0.91
C ARG A 490 -3.74 9.24 -1.31
N LEU A 491 -3.61 8.34 -2.27
CA LEU A 491 -2.31 8.02 -2.89
C LEU A 491 -1.69 9.25 -3.56
N HIS A 492 -2.48 10.02 -4.31
CA HIS A 492 -2.04 11.25 -4.98
C HIS A 492 -1.65 12.36 -4.01
N LEU A 493 -2.39 12.53 -2.91
CA LEU A 493 -2.05 13.51 -1.86
C LEU A 493 -0.69 13.25 -1.22
N LEU A 494 -0.23 12.00 -1.22
CA LEU A 494 1.10 11.60 -0.74
C LEU A 494 2.17 11.63 -1.85
N GLY A 495 1.86 12.18 -3.03
CA GLY A 495 2.83 12.37 -4.11
C GLY A 495 3.12 11.13 -4.95
N PHE A 496 2.25 10.11 -4.91
CA PHE A 496 2.35 8.92 -5.75
C PHE A 496 1.39 8.97 -6.93
N ILE A 497 1.80 8.43 -8.08
CA ILE A 497 0.93 8.13 -9.23
C ILE A 497 0.92 6.61 -9.42
N HIS A 498 -0.25 6.00 -9.63
CA HIS A 498 -0.36 4.54 -9.67
C HIS A 498 0.15 3.93 -10.99
N ASN A 499 -0.06 4.61 -12.12
CA ASN A 499 0.10 4.24 -13.52
C ASN A 499 -0.60 2.92 -13.96
N SER A 500 -1.56 2.43 -13.19
CA SER A 500 -2.29 1.19 -13.53
C SER A 500 -3.67 1.13 -12.88
N VAL A 501 -4.44 2.22 -12.99
CA VAL A 501 -5.77 2.30 -12.40
C VAL A 501 -6.77 1.47 -13.20
N PHE A 502 -7.10 0.29 -12.68
CA PHE A 502 -8.13 -0.61 -13.19
C PHE A 502 -8.92 -1.20 -12.04
N SER A 503 -10.18 -1.59 -12.26
CA SER A 503 -11.02 -2.19 -11.21
C SER A 503 -10.39 -3.46 -10.60
N ARG A 504 -9.70 -4.28 -11.41
CA ARG A 504 -8.94 -5.45 -10.93
C ARG A 504 -7.85 -5.12 -9.91
N ASN A 505 -7.35 -3.89 -9.91
CA ASN A 505 -6.31 -3.42 -8.99
C ASN A 505 -6.90 -2.76 -7.73
N ILE A 506 -8.21 -2.94 -7.50
CA ILE A 506 -8.88 -2.57 -6.26
C ILE A 506 -9.48 -3.84 -5.68
N LEU A 507 -9.04 -4.23 -4.50
CA LEU A 507 -9.54 -5.40 -3.79
C LEU A 507 -10.57 -5.00 -2.72
N VAL A 508 -11.54 -5.87 -2.46
CA VAL A 508 -12.55 -5.75 -1.43
C VAL A 508 -12.58 -6.97 -0.53
N GLN A 509 -12.72 -6.74 0.76
CA GLN A 509 -12.97 -7.77 1.78
C GLN A 509 -14.05 -7.34 2.78
N PRO A 510 -14.68 -8.29 3.50
CA PRO A 510 -15.57 -7.97 4.60
C PRO A 510 -14.85 -7.15 5.68
N GLY A 511 -15.51 -6.10 6.18
CA GLY A 511 -14.98 -5.22 7.21
C GLY A 511 -16.02 -4.90 8.29
N PRO A 512 -15.72 -3.97 9.20
CA PRO A 512 -14.42 -3.32 9.38
C PRO A 512 -13.38 -4.30 9.95
N ILE A 513 -12.11 -4.11 9.59
CA ILE A 513 -11.07 -5.10 9.89
C ILE A 513 -10.66 -5.19 11.37
N HIS A 514 -11.01 -4.18 12.17
CA HIS A 514 -10.80 -4.16 13.63
C HIS A 514 -11.78 -5.08 14.37
N LEU A 515 -12.79 -5.62 13.67
CA LEU A 515 -13.67 -6.65 14.21
C LEU A 515 -13.15 -8.04 13.86
N SER A 516 -13.52 -9.02 14.68
CA SER A 516 -13.17 -10.42 14.43
C SER A 516 -13.79 -10.91 13.13
N PRO A 517 -13.19 -11.90 12.43
CA PRO A 517 -13.70 -12.40 11.16
C PRO A 517 -15.19 -12.77 11.17
N ALA A 518 -15.70 -13.28 12.31
CA ALA A 518 -17.11 -13.64 12.48
C ALA A 518 -18.07 -12.42 12.53
N HIS A 519 -17.58 -11.24 12.89
CA HIS A 519 -18.35 -9.99 12.95
C HIS A 519 -18.08 -9.07 11.75
N ARG A 520 -17.12 -9.41 10.90
CA ARG A 520 -16.90 -8.69 9.65
C ARG A 520 -18.06 -8.92 8.70
N SER A 521 -18.43 -7.88 7.99
CA SER A 521 -19.56 -7.87 7.10
C SER A 521 -19.20 -7.22 5.76
N VAL A 522 -19.81 -7.78 4.74
CA VAL A 522 -19.89 -7.27 3.37
C VAL A 522 -20.78 -6.02 3.27
N HIS A 523 -21.54 -5.72 4.33
CA HIS A 523 -22.31 -4.49 4.44
C HIS A 523 -21.44 -3.26 4.77
N THR A 524 -20.27 -3.50 5.35
CA THR A 524 -19.26 -2.51 5.73
C THR A 524 -17.92 -2.96 5.14
N PRO A 525 -17.79 -2.98 3.80
CA PRO A 525 -16.60 -3.50 3.13
C PRO A 525 -15.36 -2.68 3.49
N SER A 526 -14.18 -3.25 3.23
CA SER A 526 -12.90 -2.55 3.28
C SER A 526 -12.16 -2.76 1.97
N PHE A 527 -11.62 -1.68 1.42
CA PHE A 527 -11.00 -1.66 0.10
C PHE A 527 -9.48 -1.41 0.17
N ARG A 528 -8.75 -1.86 -0.85
CA ARG A 528 -7.29 -1.72 -0.99
C ARG A 528 -6.90 -1.49 -2.45
N LEU A 529 -5.96 -0.59 -2.69
CA LEU A 529 -5.24 -0.52 -3.97
C LEU A 529 -4.10 -1.52 -3.99
N ILE A 530 -3.89 -2.20 -5.12
CA ILE A 530 -2.81 -3.17 -5.31
C ILE A 530 -2.08 -2.94 -6.63
N ASP A 531 -0.98 -3.68 -6.83
CA ASP A 531 -0.23 -3.72 -8.10
C ASP A 531 0.57 -2.44 -8.38
N PHE A 532 1.46 -2.09 -7.45
CA PHE A 532 2.27 -0.86 -7.52
C PHE A 532 3.55 -1.01 -8.37
N GLY A 533 3.68 -2.04 -9.20
CA GLY A 533 4.89 -2.26 -10.00
C GLY A 533 5.15 -1.19 -11.08
N ARG A 534 4.14 -0.38 -11.40
CA ARG A 534 4.22 0.78 -12.32
C ARG A 534 4.17 2.12 -11.60
N SER A 535 3.95 2.13 -10.30
CA SER A 535 3.72 3.37 -9.57
C SER A 535 5.00 4.16 -9.42
N ASN A 536 4.87 5.48 -9.47
CA ASN A 536 5.98 6.42 -9.36
C ASN A 536 5.73 7.36 -8.18
N TYR A 537 6.77 7.58 -7.39
CA TYR A 537 6.79 8.58 -6.33
C TYR A 537 7.47 9.85 -6.83
N ASN A 538 6.79 11.00 -6.71
CA ASN A 538 7.36 12.28 -7.13
C ASN A 538 8.03 13.06 -5.99
N ASN A 539 8.48 12.38 -4.94
CA ASN A 539 9.17 12.99 -3.79
C ASN A 539 8.41 14.18 -3.17
N GLY A 540 7.08 14.12 -3.16
CA GLY A 540 6.21 15.20 -2.70
C GLY A 540 6.22 16.47 -3.56
N GLN A 541 6.89 16.47 -4.72
CA GLN A 541 6.85 17.59 -5.66
C GLN A 541 5.55 17.52 -6.47
N PHE A 542 4.76 18.58 -6.45
CA PHE A 542 3.49 18.68 -7.17
C PHE A 542 3.66 19.53 -8.43
N ASP A 543 4.63 19.17 -9.28
CA ASP A 543 4.91 19.88 -10.52
C ASP A 543 3.81 19.67 -11.59
N ASN A 544 3.91 20.39 -12.70
CA ASN A 544 2.92 20.30 -13.78
C ASN A 544 2.82 18.89 -14.38
N LYS A 545 3.93 18.13 -14.40
CA LYS A 545 3.96 16.76 -14.91
C LYS A 545 3.17 15.83 -14.00
N PHE A 546 3.36 15.94 -12.68
CA PHE A 546 2.58 15.22 -11.68
C PHE A 546 1.10 15.55 -11.79
N GLN A 547 0.74 16.83 -11.88
CA GLN A 547 -0.66 17.24 -12.02
C GLN A 547 -1.30 16.69 -13.30
N GLY A 548 -0.58 16.70 -14.43
CA GLY A 548 -1.05 16.11 -15.69
C GLY A 548 -1.33 14.60 -15.56
N ASN A 549 -0.36 13.85 -15.01
CA ASN A 549 -0.52 12.41 -14.78
C ASN A 549 -1.67 12.10 -13.81
N ARG A 550 -1.76 12.89 -12.73
CA ARG A 550 -2.85 12.80 -11.74
C ARG A 550 -4.22 12.98 -12.40
N MET A 551 -4.40 14.05 -13.18
CA MET A 551 -5.67 14.31 -13.87
C MET A 551 -6.04 13.19 -14.84
N GLN A 552 -5.06 12.61 -15.53
CA GLN A 552 -5.28 11.46 -16.40
C GLN A 552 -5.75 10.24 -15.61
N GLU A 553 -5.10 9.92 -14.49
CA GLU A 553 -5.51 8.81 -13.62
C GLU A 553 -6.90 9.00 -13.01
N GLU A 554 -7.22 10.23 -12.58
CA GLU A 554 -8.54 10.60 -12.11
C GLU A 554 -9.62 10.33 -13.17
N GLY A 555 -9.37 10.71 -14.43
CA GLY A 555 -10.27 10.42 -15.55
C GLY A 555 -10.44 8.91 -15.81
N HIS A 556 -9.35 8.14 -15.74
CA HIS A 556 -9.40 6.68 -15.88
C HIS A 556 -10.16 6.02 -14.73
N ALA A 557 -9.95 6.46 -13.49
CA ALA A 557 -10.61 5.93 -12.31
C ALA A 557 -12.13 6.20 -12.35
N ASN A 558 -12.53 7.42 -12.73
CA ASN A 558 -13.93 7.78 -12.91
C ASN A 558 -14.61 6.88 -13.95
N THR A 559 -13.92 6.61 -15.07
CA THR A 559 -14.41 5.68 -16.10
C THR A 559 -14.50 4.25 -15.57
N ALA A 560 -13.46 3.76 -14.90
CA ALA A 560 -13.38 2.40 -14.39
C ALA A 560 -14.42 2.10 -13.29
N LEU A 561 -14.69 3.07 -12.42
CA LEU A 561 -15.66 2.94 -11.33
C LEU A 561 -17.09 3.36 -11.76
N GLY A 562 -17.23 4.01 -12.92
CA GLY A 562 -18.48 4.59 -13.39
C GLY A 562 -18.98 5.69 -12.45
N ILE A 563 -18.09 6.60 -12.06
CA ILE A 563 -18.38 7.80 -11.27
C ILE A 563 -18.36 8.98 -12.23
N PHE A 564 -19.49 9.31 -12.82
CA PHE A 564 -19.60 10.48 -13.70
C PHE A 564 -19.93 11.71 -12.86
N TYR A 565 -18.90 12.42 -12.38
CA TYR A 565 -19.05 13.69 -11.65
C TYR A 565 -19.60 14.86 -12.49
N GLY A 566 -19.97 14.63 -13.77
CA GLY A 566 -20.37 15.69 -14.70
C GLY A 566 -21.83 15.66 -15.17
N ALA A 567 -22.64 14.71 -14.72
CA ALA A 567 -24.04 14.59 -15.15
C ALA A 567 -24.98 14.24 -13.98
N GLN A 568 -24.72 14.81 -12.80
CA GLN A 568 -25.78 14.84 -11.80
C GLN A 568 -26.86 15.77 -12.34
N GLU A 569 -27.98 15.18 -12.75
CA GLU A 569 -29.28 15.86 -12.84
C GLU A 569 -29.55 16.47 -11.46
N HIS A 570 -29.20 17.75 -11.30
CA HIS A 570 -29.57 18.56 -10.14
C HIS A 570 -31.02 19.01 -10.23
#